data_AF-A0A958FDG2-F1
#
_entry.id   AF-A0A958FDG2-F1
#
_cell.length_a   1.000
_cell.length_b   1.000
_cell.length_c   1.000
_cell.angle_alpha   90.00
_cell.angle_beta   90.00
_cell.angle_gamma   90.00
#
_symmetry.space_group_name_H-M   'P 1'
#
loop_
_entity.id
_entity.type
_entity.pdbx_description
1 polymer ?
#
loop_
_entity_poly.entity_id
_entity_poly.type
_entity_poly.pdbx_seq_one_letter_code
_entity_poly.pdbx_strand_id
1 'polypeptide(L)'
;MSLSETIDYIVMILMHPLFRISNTVVTPLSILVFMLTLLGIYVVSRALRNYLRRRVFNRISIDEKAGAALNHVIHYLLMLIGILLAFNFMSRESEILQSISVVLTFSLYTINNT
;
A
#
# COMPACT_ATOMS: atom_id res chain seq x y z
N MET A 1 14.29 -19.26 26.29
CA MET A 1 13.46 -18.27 25.57
C MET A 1 12.27 -19.00 25.02
N SER A 2 11.09 -18.68 25.55
CA SER A 2 9.85 -19.29 25.09
C SER A 2 9.43 -18.67 23.74
N LEU A 3 8.75 -19.45 22.90
CA LEU A 3 8.27 -18.97 21.59
C LEU A 3 7.31 -17.77 21.76
N SER A 4 6.56 -17.73 22.87
CA SER A 4 5.67 -16.63 23.24
C SER A 4 6.42 -15.32 23.49
N GLU A 5 7.52 -15.35 24.25
CA GLU A 5 8.32 -14.13 24.50
C GLU A 5 8.96 -13.57 23.23
N THR A 6 9.32 -14.46 22.29
CA THR A 6 9.93 -14.05 21.02
C THR A 6 8.90 -13.35 20.12
N ILE A 7 7.66 -13.85 20.12
CA ILE A 7 6.54 -13.22 19.39
C ILE A 7 6.18 -11.88 20.02
N ASP A 8 6.11 -11.79 21.34
CA ASP A 8 5.79 -10.53 22.04
C ASP A 8 6.83 -9.44 21.78
N TYR A 9 8.12 -9.79 21.74
CA TYR A 9 9.19 -8.84 21.41
C TYR A 9 9.10 -8.35 19.95
N ILE A 10 8.80 -9.24 19.02
CA ILE A 10 8.62 -8.90 17.60
C ILE A 10 7.41 -7.99 17.42
N VAL A 11 6.29 -8.31 18.09
CA VAL A 11 5.07 -7.49 18.06
C VAL A 11 5.30 -6.11 18.68
N MET A 12 6.04 -6.03 19.80
CA MET A 12 6.35 -4.77 20.46
C MET A 12 7.21 -3.84 19.58
N ILE A 13 8.15 -4.40 18.81
CA ILE A 13 8.98 -3.65 17.86
C ILE A 13 8.18 -3.27 16.61
N LEU A 14 7.32 -4.16 16.09
CA LEU A 14 6.52 -3.89 14.89
C LEU A 14 5.41 -2.86 15.13
N MET A 15 4.83 -2.82 16.33
CA MET A 15 3.80 -1.86 16.71
C MET A 15 4.37 -0.54 17.24
N HIS A 16 5.69 -0.44 17.41
CA HIS A 16 6.29 0.80 17.87
C HIS A 16 6.22 1.88 16.77
N PRO A 17 5.66 3.06 17.06
CA PRO A 17 5.53 4.13 16.09
C PRO A 17 6.92 4.68 15.73
N LEU A 18 7.43 4.28 14.56
CA LEU A 18 8.77 4.69 14.10
C LEU A 18 8.81 6.18 13.75
N PHE A 19 7.75 6.72 13.15
CA PHE A 19 7.58 8.15 12.87
C PHE A 19 6.10 8.56 12.91
N ARG A 20 5.78 9.70 13.53
CA ARG A 20 4.47 10.35 13.40
C ARG A 20 4.58 11.50 12.41
N ILE A 21 3.94 11.40 11.25
CA ILE A 21 3.79 12.53 10.33
C ILE A 21 2.37 13.06 10.50
N SER A 22 2.25 14.23 11.12
CA SER A 22 0.97 14.90 11.42
C SER A 22 0.00 14.03 12.24
N ASN A 23 -0.95 13.33 11.61
CA ASN A 23 -1.95 12.49 12.29
C ASN A 23 -1.80 10.98 11.96
N THR A 24 -0.80 10.60 11.16
CA THR A 24 -0.58 9.22 10.71
C THR A 24 0.63 8.63 11.42
N VAL A 25 0.39 7.58 12.20
CA VAL A 25 1.45 6.80 12.84
C VAL A 25 2.03 5.86 11.77
N VAL A 26 3.23 6.17 11.29
CA VAL A 26 3.95 5.30 10.35
C VAL A 26 4.67 4.23 11.17
N THR A 27 4.17 3.01 11.07
CA THR A 27 4.77 1.82 11.68
C THR A 27 5.69 1.12 10.66
N PRO A 28 6.64 0.29 11.10
CA PRO A 28 7.42 -0.55 10.19
C PRO A 28 6.53 -1.50 9.37
N LEU A 29 5.37 -1.92 9.90
CA LEU A 29 4.37 -2.69 9.14
C LEU A 29 3.79 -1.87 7.98
N SER A 30 3.49 -0.58 8.21
CA SER A 30 3.01 0.34 7.17
C SER A 30 4.03 0.56 6.06
N ILE A 31 5.32 0.61 6.39
CA ILE A 31 6.40 0.66 5.39
C ILE A 31 6.42 -0.61 4.54
N LEU A 32 6.23 -1.77 5.17
CA LEU A 32 6.20 -3.06 4.47
C LEU A 32 4.99 -3.16 3.53
N VAL A 33 3.79 -2.76 3.99
CA VAL A 33 2.57 -2.70 3.15
C VAL A 33 2.72 -1.69 2.01
N PHE A 34 3.33 -0.53 2.27
CA PHE A 34 3.64 0.47 1.25
C PHE A 34 4.57 -0.09 0.17
N MET A 35 5.64 -0.78 0.56
CA MET A 35 6.56 -1.45 -0.36
C MET A 35 5.86 -2.54 -1.17
N LEU A 36 5.03 -3.37 -0.53
CA LEU A 36 4.27 -4.42 -1.19
C LEU A 36 3.30 -3.84 -2.24
N THR A 37 2.62 -2.75 -1.90
CA THR A 37 1.67 -2.06 -2.76
C THR A 37 2.37 -1.44 -3.96
N LEU A 38 3.50 -0.76 -3.75
CA LEU A 38 4.36 -0.25 -4.82
C LEU A 38 4.84 -1.36 -5.75
N LEU A 39 5.25 -2.50 -5.19
CA LEU A 39 5.69 -3.66 -5.97
C LEU A 39 4.54 -4.19 -6.85
N GLY A 40 3.34 -4.32 -6.28
CA GLY A 40 2.15 -4.75 -7.01
C GLY A 40 1.80 -3.81 -8.17
N ILE A 41 1.78 -2.51 -7.91
CA ILE A 41 1.55 -1.46 -8.92
C ILE A 41 2.62 -1.51 -10.01
N TYR A 42 3.88 -1.70 -9.65
CA TYR A 42 4.98 -1.81 -10.61
C TYR A 42 4.76 -3.00 -11.55
N VAL A 43 4.40 -4.16 -11.02
CA VAL A 43 4.09 -5.36 -11.80
C VAL A 43 2.90 -5.11 -12.74
N VAL A 44 1.81 -4.54 -12.23
CA VAL A 44 0.62 -4.20 -13.02
C VAL A 44 0.97 -3.20 -14.13
N SER A 45 1.74 -2.16 -13.82
CA SER A 45 2.19 -1.17 -14.78
C SER A 45 3.04 -1.78 -15.90
N ARG A 46 3.91 -2.72 -15.56
CA ARG A 46 4.74 -3.46 -16.52
C ARG A 46 3.90 -4.39 -17.40
N ALA A 47 2.94 -5.11 -16.81
CA ALA A 47 2.03 -5.98 -17.54
C ALA A 47 1.15 -5.18 -18.52
N LEU A 48 0.60 -4.06 -18.05
CA LEU A 48 -0.25 -3.17 -18.85
C LEU A 48 0.53 -2.56 -20.02
N ARG A 49 1.79 -2.13 -19.82
CA ARG A 49 2.67 -1.69 -20.92
C ARG A 49 2.88 -2.75 -21.99
N ASN A 50 3.21 -3.98 -21.58
CA ASN A 50 3.40 -5.07 -22.53
C ASN A 50 2.12 -5.39 -23.30
N TYR A 51 0.98 -5.31 -22.64
CA TYR A 51 -0.32 -5.53 -23.25
C TYR A 51 -0.69 -4.43 -24.25
N LEU A 52 -0.54 -3.15 -23.87
CA LEU A 52 -0.80 -2.02 -24.76
C LEU A 52 0.12 -2.05 -25.99
N ARG A 53 1.40 -2.34 -25.80
CA ARG A 53 2.35 -2.45 -26.92
C ARG A 53 1.96 -3.54 -27.91
N ARG A 54 1.53 -4.70 -27.43
CA ARG A 54 1.19 -5.84 -28.30
C ARG A 54 -0.18 -5.71 -28.97
N ARG A 55 -1.19 -5.19 -28.29
CA ARG A 55 -2.57 -5.15 -28.80
C ARG A 55 -3.02 -3.79 -29.34
N VAL A 56 -2.59 -2.70 -28.71
CA VAL A 56 -3.13 -1.36 -28.99
C VAL A 56 -2.26 -0.65 -30.02
N PHE A 57 -0.94 -0.53 -29.78
CA PHE A 57 -0.06 0.15 -30.74
C PHE A 57 0.03 -0.56 -32.10
N ASN A 58 0.02 -1.90 -32.11
CA ASN A 58 0.05 -2.68 -33.34
C ASN A 58 -1.24 -2.54 -34.18
N ARG A 59 -2.37 -2.13 -33.58
CA ARG A 59 -3.64 -1.97 -34.32
C ARG A 59 -3.87 -0.56 -34.85
N ILE A 60 -3.19 0.45 -34.32
CA ILE A 60 -3.50 1.86 -34.61
C ILE A 60 -2.46 2.47 -35.57
N SER A 61 -1.50 1.68 -36.07
CA SER A 61 -0.46 2.15 -37.02
C SER A 61 0.26 3.42 -36.52
N ILE A 62 0.45 3.52 -35.20
CA ILE A 62 1.10 4.66 -34.58
C ILE A 62 2.59 4.59 -34.89
N ASP A 63 3.12 5.67 -35.44
CA ASP A 63 4.53 5.82 -35.75
C ASP A 63 5.38 5.51 -34.52
N GLU A 64 6.47 4.77 -34.69
CA GLU A 64 7.19 4.11 -33.59
C GLU A 64 7.69 5.14 -32.54
N LYS A 65 8.00 6.35 -33.01
CA LYS A 65 8.36 7.51 -32.18
C LYS A 65 7.20 8.02 -31.33
N ALA A 66 5.99 8.11 -31.90
CA ALA A 66 4.80 8.56 -31.20
C ALA A 66 4.30 7.50 -30.19
N GLY A 67 4.39 6.22 -30.55
CA GLY A 67 4.05 5.11 -29.66
C GLY A 67 4.96 5.04 -28.43
N ALA A 68 6.26 5.27 -28.61
CA ALA A 68 7.23 5.34 -27.51
C ALA A 68 6.92 6.51 -26.53
N ALA A 69 6.62 7.70 -27.06
CA ALA A 69 6.24 8.86 -26.24
C ALA A 69 4.94 8.60 -25.45
N LEU A 70 3.90 8.06 -26.11
CA LEU A 70 2.64 7.73 -25.46
C LEU A 70 2.83 6.67 -24.36
N ASN A 71 3.72 5.69 -24.59
CA ASN A 71 4.05 4.66 -23.62
C ASN A 71 4.72 5.24 -22.37
N HIS A 72 5.56 6.27 -22.51
CA HIS A 72 6.12 7.00 -21.37
C HIS A 72 5.05 7.75 -20.60
N VAL A 73 4.13 8.44 -21.28
CA VAL A 73 3.02 9.16 -20.63
C VAL A 73 2.13 8.21 -19.84
N ILE A 74 1.72 7.08 -20.45
CA ILE A 74 0.93 6.05 -19.78
C ILE A 74 1.71 5.46 -18.60
N HIS A 75 3.03 5.29 -18.72
CA HIS A 75 3.84 4.87 -17.58
C HIS A 75 3.77 5.83 -16.42
N TYR A 76 4.00 7.12 -16.66
CA TYR A 76 4.02 8.12 -15.60
C TYR A 76 2.64 8.27 -14.97
N LEU A 77 1.55 8.22 -15.76
CA LEU A 77 0.20 8.23 -15.23
C LEU A 77 -0.08 7.03 -14.31
N LEU A 78 0.27 5.82 -14.74
CA LEU A 78 0.10 4.62 -13.92
C LEU A 78 0.95 4.66 -12.65
N MET A 79 2.18 5.16 -12.75
CA MET A 79 3.06 5.31 -11.60
C MET A 79 2.50 6.34 -10.60
N LEU A 80 2.00 7.47 -11.10
CA LEU A 80 1.38 8.51 -10.28
C LEU A 80 0.13 7.98 -9.56
N ILE A 81 -0.78 7.32 -10.29
CA ILE A 81 -1.97 6.67 -9.70
C ILE A 81 -1.54 5.66 -8.63
N GLY A 82 -0.49 4.89 -8.93
CA GLY A 82 0.09 3.95 -8.00
C GLY A 82 0.58 4.58 -6.70
N ILE A 83 1.36 5.66 -6.80
CA ILE A 83 1.86 6.40 -5.63
C ILE A 83 0.68 6.94 -4.81
N LEU A 84 -0.33 7.52 -5.47
CA LEU A 84 -1.54 8.04 -4.80
C LEU A 84 -2.33 6.93 -4.09
N LEU A 85 -2.45 5.75 -4.71
CA LEU A 85 -3.09 4.59 -4.09
C LEU A 85 -2.28 4.08 -2.91
N ALA A 86 -0.96 3.95 -3.04
CA ALA A 86 -0.08 3.52 -1.96
C ALA A 86 -0.16 4.47 -0.75
N PHE A 87 -0.22 5.78 -1.01
CA PHE A 87 -0.41 6.78 0.03
C PHE A 87 -1.79 6.65 0.72
N ASN A 88 -2.86 6.42 -0.06
CA ASN A 88 -4.20 6.16 0.49
C ASN A 88 -4.24 4.90 1.35
N PHE A 89 -3.57 3.81 0.93
CA PHE A 89 -3.49 2.58 1.71
C PHE A 89 -2.77 2.79 3.04
N MET A 90 -1.66 3.53 3.04
CA MET A 90 -0.92 3.87 4.26
C MET A 90 -1.82 4.66 5.24
N SER A 91 -2.63 5.60 4.74
CA SER A 91 -3.59 6.34 5.57
C SER A 91 -4.64 5.41 6.20
N ARG A 92 -5.22 4.49 5.41
CA ARG A 92 -6.31 3.59 5.83
C ARG A 92 -5.87 2.51 6.82
N GLU A 93 -4.65 2.00 6.73
CA GLU A 93 -4.16 0.98 7.69
C GLU A 93 -4.26 1.48 9.14
N SER A 94 -3.92 2.75 9.36
CA SER A 94 -4.05 3.38 10.68
C SER A 94 -5.51 3.50 11.15
N GLU A 95 -6.47 3.64 10.24
CA GLU A 95 -7.91 3.76 10.55
C GLU A 95 -8.53 2.40 10.91
N ILE A 96 -8.14 1.32 10.23
CA ILE A 96 -8.64 -0.03 10.49
C ILE A 96 -8.22 -0.49 11.90
N LEU A 97 -6.94 -0.30 12.25
CA LEU A 97 -6.41 -0.67 13.56
C LEU A 97 -7.05 0.14 14.70
N GLN A 98 -7.28 1.45 14.48
CA GLN A 98 -7.98 2.30 15.44
C GLN A 98 -9.43 1.86 15.63
N SER A 99 -10.13 1.51 14.54
CA SER A 99 -11.52 1.04 14.58
C SER A 99 -11.65 -0.27 15.37
N ILE A 100 -10.74 -1.22 15.17
CA ILE A 100 -10.71 -2.49 15.93
C ILE A 100 -10.46 -2.21 17.42
N SER A 101 -9.49 -1.35 17.74
CA SER A 101 -9.17 -0.99 19.14
C SER A 101 -10.36 -0.34 19.86
N VAL A 102 -11.08 0.57 19.20
CA VAL A 102 -12.28 1.24 19.75
C VAL A 102 -13.39 0.22 20.02
N VAL A 103 -13.67 -0.68 19.07
CA VAL A 103 -14.71 -1.71 19.23
C VAL A 103 -14.39 -2.67 20.37
N LEU A 104 -13.13 -3.11 20.46
CA LEU A 104 -12.68 -3.99 21.55
C LEU A 104 -12.75 -3.30 22.92
N THR A 105 -12.32 -2.04 23.00
CA THR A 105 -12.38 -1.25 24.23
C THR A 105 -13.82 -1.07 24.70
N PHE A 106 -14.74 -0.75 23.77
CA PHE A 106 -16.16 -0.63 24.07
C PHE A 106 -16.78 -1.96 24.53
N SER A 107 -16.38 -3.07 23.90
CA SER A 107 -16.85 -4.42 24.26
C SER A 107 -16.39 -4.81 25.67
N LEU A 108 -15.12 -4.56 26.01
CA LEU A 108 -14.57 -4.83 27.34
C LEU A 108 -15.20 -3.93 28.42
N TYR A 109 -15.42 -2.65 28.11
CA TYR A 109 -16.11 -1.73 29.02
C TYR A 109 -17.53 -2.19 29.34
N THR A 110 -18.27 -2.65 28.32
CA THR A 110 -19.63 -3.16 28.48
C THR A 110 -19.66 -4.41 29.37
N ILE A 111 -18.74 -5.35 29.16
CA ILE A 111 -18.64 -6.60 29.95
C ILE A 111 -18.25 -6.31 31.41
N ASN A 112 -17.36 -5.35 31.66
CA ASN A 112 -16.89 -5.04 33.02
C ASN A 112 -17.91 -4.22 33.84
N ASN A 113 -18.89 -3.59 33.19
CA ASN A 113 -19.90 -2.74 33.82
C ASN A 113 -21.31 -3.36 33.81
N THR A 114 -21.40 -4.68 33.59
CA THR A 114 -22.61 -5.50 33.79
C THR A 114 -22.41 -6.47 34.93
#